data_AF-A0ABD3IQU5-F1
#
_entry.id   AF-A0ABD3IQU5-F1
#
_cell.length_a   1.000
_cell.length_b   1.000
_cell.length_c   1.000
_cell.angle_alpha   90.00
_cell.angle_beta   90.00
_cell.angle_gamma   90.00
#
_symmetry.space_group_name_H-M   'P 1'
#
loop_
_entity.id
_entity.type
_entity.pdbx_description
1 polymer ?
#
loop_
_entity_poly.entity_id
_entity_poly.type
_entity_poly.pdbx_seq_one_letter_code
_entity_poly.pdbx_strand_id
1 'polypeptide(L)'
;MPLPVCPSVRLSLPLSSSLFLTLSTVSLQRVHHPLPFAPTLRVNVSMTRRLMLDTMESDEASCLTGNPIDDCWKCDPDWANNRQRLADCAIGFGQYALGGKNGDIYIVTDSSDDDAVSPKPGTLRYAVIQEEPLWIVFPANMLIRLSQELIFNSYKTLDGRGVNVHITGGGCITLQYISNVIIHNIHVHDCHPSGEANVRSSPTHWGFRTMSDGDGISLFGAKDIWIDHCSLSHCKDGLIDAIMGSTAITISNNYFSHHNEVMLLGHSDQYLPDSGMQITIAFNHFGENLVQRMPRCRLGYIHVVNNDFTQWEMYAIGGSGNPTINSQGNRYIAPSDRNAKEVTKRVDTEQSKWRDWNWRSEGDILVNGAFFVASGEGLEEGYEKAYSVEPKSAAYIDLITWHAGVLGVGGRDNNLAEWNTRAKFQGSEAARPPSSMSPLVVFLTALSCLLLLYADIFASGL
;
A
#
# COMPACT_ATOMS: atom_id res chain seq x y z
N MET A 1 30.66 67.43 -25.23
CA MET A 1 30.15 67.63 -23.86
C MET A 1 29.88 66.26 -23.25
N PRO A 2 30.17 66.03 -21.96
CA PRO A 2 31.45 65.66 -21.31
C PRO A 2 31.72 64.12 -21.38
N LEU A 3 32.93 63.54 -21.46
CA LEU A 3 34.15 63.48 -20.59
C LEU A 3 33.91 62.97 -19.14
N PRO A 4 34.87 62.29 -18.47
CA PRO A 4 35.93 61.37 -18.94
C PRO A 4 36.20 60.14 -18.00
N VAL A 5 37.13 59.28 -18.42
CA VAL A 5 37.82 58.21 -17.66
C VAL A 5 39.07 58.77 -16.96
N CYS A 6 39.42 58.26 -15.76
CA CYS A 6 40.78 58.04 -15.17
C CYS A 6 40.72 57.84 -13.64
N PRO A 7 41.79 57.40 -12.92
CA PRO A 7 42.62 56.21 -13.12
C PRO A 7 42.95 55.47 -11.78
N SER A 8 43.71 54.38 -11.89
CA SER A 8 44.37 53.61 -10.83
C SER A 8 45.35 54.42 -9.96
N VAL A 9 45.34 54.16 -8.63
CA VAL A 9 46.39 54.59 -7.69
C VAL A 9 46.87 53.37 -6.88
N ARG A 10 48.17 53.09 -7.00
CA ARG A 10 48.94 52.24 -6.07
C ARG A 10 49.30 53.07 -4.83
N LEU A 11 49.18 52.48 -3.64
CA LEU A 11 49.89 52.93 -2.45
C LEU A 11 50.56 51.73 -1.77
N SER A 12 51.77 51.94 -1.28
CA SER A 12 52.70 50.95 -0.76
C SER A 12 53.07 51.25 0.70
N LEU A 13 53.18 50.16 1.50
CA LEU A 13 53.97 49.96 2.74
C LEU A 13 53.47 50.61 4.06
N PRO A 14 53.84 50.10 5.27
CA PRO A 14 54.93 49.16 5.59
C PRO A 14 54.61 47.95 6.51
N LEU A 15 55.58 47.04 6.58
CA LEU A 15 55.75 45.99 7.60
C LEU A 15 55.91 46.61 9.01
N SER A 16 55.28 46.02 10.02
CA SER A 16 55.92 45.49 11.23
C SER A 16 54.91 45.32 12.36
N SER A 17 54.90 44.13 12.97
CA SER A 17 54.83 43.86 14.41
C SER A 17 54.21 42.48 14.63
N SER A 18 55.10 41.54 14.86
CA SER A 18 54.85 40.21 15.41
C SER A 18 54.19 40.31 16.79
N LEU A 19 52.96 39.80 16.90
CA LEU A 19 52.35 39.48 18.19
C LEU A 19 52.19 37.97 18.30
N PHE A 20 53.03 37.39 19.15
CA PHE A 20 52.93 36.01 19.62
C PHE A 20 51.62 35.86 20.41
N LEU A 21 50.70 35.04 19.92
CA LEU A 21 49.61 34.50 20.73
C LEU A 21 49.91 33.01 20.98
N THR A 22 50.29 32.76 22.22
CA THR A 22 50.60 31.46 22.80
C THR A 22 49.39 30.53 22.72
N LEU A 23 49.59 29.34 22.13
CA LEU A 23 48.68 28.21 22.27
C LEU A 23 48.63 27.78 23.75
N SER A 24 47.48 27.97 24.38
CA SER A 24 47.13 27.24 25.60
C SER A 24 46.60 25.86 25.22
N THR A 25 47.41 24.85 25.49
CA THR A 25 47.06 23.43 25.41
C THR A 25 46.03 23.10 26.49
N VAL A 26 44.76 22.92 26.10
CA VAL A 26 43.76 22.29 26.97
C VAL A 26 43.94 20.78 26.86
N SER A 27 44.52 20.21 27.92
CA SER A 27 44.61 18.76 28.13
C SER A 27 43.20 18.22 28.39
N LEU A 28 42.60 17.55 27.41
CA LEU A 28 41.40 16.75 27.60
C LEU A 28 41.83 15.36 28.13
N GLN A 29 41.66 15.17 29.44
CA GLN A 29 41.77 13.86 30.07
C GLN A 29 40.77 12.89 29.44
N ARG A 30 41.29 11.78 28.90
CA ARG A 30 40.50 10.59 28.56
C ARG A 30 39.85 10.05 29.83
N VAL A 31 38.55 10.24 29.97
CA VAL A 31 37.74 9.45 30.90
C VAL A 31 37.38 8.15 30.16
N HIS A 32 37.99 7.04 30.57
CA HIS A 32 37.49 5.70 30.22
C HIS A 32 36.19 5.46 31.00
N HIS A 33 35.09 5.22 30.30
CA HIS A 33 33.90 4.61 30.87
C HIS A 33 33.76 3.20 30.28
N PRO A 34 33.66 2.15 31.12
CA PRO A 34 33.45 0.79 30.63
C PRO A 34 32.01 0.63 30.11
N LEU A 35 31.89 -0.01 28.95
CA LEU A 35 30.63 -0.46 28.35
C LEU A 35 29.90 -1.43 29.29
N PRO A 36 28.59 -1.29 29.54
CA PRO A 36 27.78 -2.37 30.08
C PRO A 36 27.24 -3.24 28.95
N PHE A 37 27.59 -4.52 29.02
CA PHE A 37 26.94 -5.61 28.32
C PHE A 37 25.41 -5.58 28.52
N ALA A 38 24.66 -5.81 27.45
CA ALA A 38 23.20 -5.85 27.45
C ALA A 38 22.69 -7.21 27.95
N PRO A 39 21.91 -7.21 29.06
CA PRO A 39 20.72 -8.04 29.13
C PRO A 39 19.57 -7.29 29.84
N THR A 40 19.06 -6.19 29.27
CA THR A 40 17.94 -5.43 29.89
C THR A 40 16.76 -5.19 28.95
N LEU A 41 16.87 -5.46 27.65
CA LEU A 41 15.79 -5.19 26.69
C LEU A 41 14.52 -6.03 26.95
N ARG A 42 14.68 -7.28 27.41
CA ARG A 42 13.54 -8.19 27.66
C ARG A 42 12.66 -7.79 28.85
N VAL A 43 13.20 -7.05 29.82
CA VAL A 43 12.48 -6.69 31.05
C VAL A 43 11.62 -5.42 30.85
N ASN A 44 12.01 -4.53 29.94
CA ASN A 44 11.23 -3.32 29.65
C ASN A 44 9.95 -3.62 28.84
N VAL A 45 10.00 -4.57 27.89
CA VAL A 45 8.82 -4.95 27.09
C VAL A 45 7.70 -5.51 27.97
N SER A 46 8.04 -6.26 29.03
CA SER A 46 7.04 -6.84 29.94
C SER A 46 6.42 -5.81 30.90
N MET A 47 7.18 -4.78 31.29
CA MET A 47 6.72 -3.69 32.14
C MET A 47 5.77 -2.74 31.39
N THR A 48 6.05 -2.44 30.13
CA THR A 48 5.20 -1.59 29.28
C THR A 48 3.87 -2.26 28.93
N ARG A 49 3.87 -3.59 28.72
CA ARG A 49 2.63 -4.38 28.56
C ARG A 49 1.72 -4.25 29.79
N ARG A 50 2.29 -4.16 30.99
CA ARG A 50 1.55 -3.96 32.24
C ARG A 50 0.99 -2.55 32.37
N LEU A 51 1.70 -1.53 31.91
CA LEU A 51 1.27 -0.13 32.00
C LEU A 51 0.09 0.19 31.06
N MET A 52 0.01 -0.45 29.89
CA MET A 52 -1.11 -0.30 28.95
C MET A 52 -2.38 -1.03 29.41
N LEU A 53 -2.24 -2.10 30.21
CA LEU A 53 -3.36 -2.87 30.74
C LEU A 53 -4.14 -2.15 31.87
N ASP A 54 -3.57 -1.10 32.47
CA ASP A 54 -4.13 -0.49 33.68
C ASP A 54 -5.25 0.54 33.40
N THR A 55 -5.59 0.79 32.13
CA THR A 55 -6.54 1.84 31.72
C THR A 55 -7.70 1.43 30.82
N MET A 56 -7.90 0.13 30.53
CA MET A 56 -8.98 -0.30 29.61
C MET A 56 -9.71 -1.55 30.13
N GLU A 57 -11.02 -1.65 29.86
CA GLU A 57 -11.81 -2.85 30.14
C GLU A 57 -11.14 -4.09 29.52
N SER A 58 -11.13 -5.20 30.27
CA SER A 58 -10.24 -6.36 30.07
C SER A 58 -10.35 -7.05 28.71
N ASP A 59 -11.43 -6.82 27.96
CA ASP A 59 -11.70 -7.52 26.72
C ASP A 59 -11.15 -6.76 25.49
N GLU A 60 -11.22 -5.43 25.46
CA GLU A 60 -10.62 -4.62 24.37
C GLU A 60 -9.09 -4.53 24.47
N ALA A 61 -8.55 -4.47 25.68
CA ALA A 61 -7.10 -4.40 25.92
C ALA A 61 -6.34 -5.63 25.40
N SER A 62 -7.03 -6.74 25.13
CA SER A 62 -6.41 -7.99 24.70
C SER A 62 -6.08 -8.05 23.20
N CYS A 63 -6.79 -7.28 22.37
CA CYS A 63 -6.63 -7.29 20.91
C CYS A 63 -5.71 -6.18 20.39
N LEU A 64 -5.66 -5.03 21.05
CA LEU A 64 -4.92 -3.86 20.58
C LEU A 64 -3.42 -4.15 20.43
N THR A 65 -2.92 -3.89 19.24
CA THR A 65 -1.51 -4.01 18.85
C THR A 65 -0.80 -2.65 18.94
N GLY A 66 -1.54 -1.55 19.01
CA GLY A 66 -1.00 -0.20 18.91
C GLY A 66 -0.80 0.26 17.47
N ASN A 67 -1.04 -0.58 16.47
CA ASN A 67 -1.19 -0.18 15.08
C ASN A 67 -2.61 0.36 14.87
N PRO A 68 -2.80 1.66 14.57
CA PRO A 68 -4.12 2.27 14.57
C PRO A 68 -5.00 1.80 13.40
N ILE A 69 -4.41 1.32 12.31
CA ILE A 69 -5.15 0.76 11.18
C ILE A 69 -5.73 -0.59 11.59
N ASP A 70 -4.89 -1.51 12.06
CA ASP A 70 -5.30 -2.86 12.45
C ASP A 70 -6.28 -2.79 13.62
N ASP A 71 -5.96 -2.01 14.65
CA ASP A 71 -6.78 -1.87 15.86
C ASP A 71 -8.20 -1.36 15.56
N CYS A 72 -8.38 -0.60 14.47
CA CYS A 72 -9.68 -0.03 14.08
C CYS A 72 -10.70 -1.08 13.57
N TRP A 73 -10.23 -2.15 12.92
CA TRP A 73 -11.12 -3.17 12.34
C TRP A 73 -10.85 -4.60 12.81
N LYS A 74 -9.60 -4.96 13.09
CA LYS A 74 -9.20 -6.35 13.42
C LYS A 74 -9.74 -6.79 14.79
N CYS A 75 -9.97 -5.83 15.67
CA CYS A 75 -10.56 -6.06 16.99
C CYS A 75 -12.08 -6.19 16.97
N ASP A 76 -12.73 -5.98 15.82
CA ASP A 76 -14.13 -6.36 15.64
C ASP A 76 -14.22 -7.89 15.50
N PRO A 77 -14.78 -8.63 16.48
CA PRO A 77 -14.91 -10.09 16.37
C PRO A 77 -15.84 -10.50 15.21
N ASP A 78 -16.64 -9.57 14.68
CA ASP A 78 -17.57 -9.78 13.58
C ASP A 78 -17.07 -9.15 12.26
N TRP A 79 -15.77 -8.84 12.14
CA TRP A 79 -15.20 -8.22 10.94
C TRP A 79 -15.55 -8.97 9.65
N ALA A 80 -15.71 -10.30 9.71
CA ALA A 80 -16.02 -11.12 8.55
C ALA A 80 -17.43 -10.89 8.00
N ASN A 81 -18.39 -10.49 8.85
CA ASN A 81 -19.71 -10.05 8.42
C ASN A 81 -19.75 -8.54 8.14
N ASN A 82 -18.83 -7.77 8.75
CA ASN A 82 -18.69 -6.32 8.58
C ASN A 82 -17.48 -5.93 7.72
N ARG A 83 -17.19 -6.69 6.64
CA ARG A 83 -15.97 -6.51 5.84
C ARG A 83 -15.71 -5.08 5.40
N GLN A 84 -16.77 -4.37 5.00
CA GLN A 84 -16.66 -3.01 4.46
C GLN A 84 -16.26 -1.96 5.50
N ARG A 85 -16.33 -2.29 6.81
CA ARG A 85 -15.83 -1.43 7.91
C ARG A 85 -14.34 -1.12 7.76
N LEU A 86 -13.57 -2.01 7.12
CA LEU A 86 -12.15 -1.78 6.82
C LEU A 86 -11.92 -0.41 6.15
N ALA A 87 -12.80 0.02 5.25
CA ALA A 87 -12.66 1.27 4.52
C ALA A 87 -12.75 2.54 5.41
N ASP A 88 -13.16 2.41 6.68
CA ASP A 88 -13.17 3.49 7.66
C ASP A 88 -11.85 3.61 8.45
N CYS A 89 -10.91 2.69 8.24
CA CYS A 89 -9.69 2.55 9.03
C CYS A 89 -8.42 3.04 8.34
N ALA A 90 -8.52 3.52 7.10
CA ALA A 90 -7.42 4.12 6.39
C ALA A 90 -6.95 5.40 7.11
N ILE A 91 -5.64 5.63 7.11
CA ILE A 91 -5.04 6.86 7.68
C ILE A 91 -4.19 7.57 6.62
N GLY A 92 -3.64 8.72 6.98
CA GLY A 92 -2.70 9.46 6.14
C GLY A 92 -3.37 10.09 4.93
N PHE A 93 -2.61 10.26 3.85
CA PHE A 93 -3.11 10.94 2.66
C PHE A 93 -4.16 10.12 1.89
N GLY A 94 -4.11 8.79 1.97
CA GLY A 94 -5.11 7.88 1.40
C GLY A 94 -6.33 7.60 2.28
N GLN A 95 -6.52 8.32 3.41
CA GLN A 95 -7.62 8.07 4.36
C GLN A 95 -9.03 8.15 3.75
N TYR A 96 -9.17 8.83 2.60
CA TYR A 96 -10.45 8.99 1.90
C TYR A 96 -10.69 7.93 0.81
N ALA A 97 -9.81 6.94 0.67
CA ALA A 97 -10.02 5.84 -0.26
C ALA A 97 -11.22 4.99 0.16
N LEU A 98 -12.39 5.24 -0.43
CA LEU A 98 -13.61 4.50 -0.08
C LEU A 98 -13.64 3.07 -0.62
N GLY A 99 -12.84 2.78 -1.66
CA GLY A 99 -12.90 1.52 -2.38
C GLY A 99 -14.32 1.23 -2.87
N GLY A 100 -14.75 -0.02 -2.73
CA GLY A 100 -16.10 -0.48 -3.04
C GLY A 100 -17.11 -0.38 -1.88
N LYS A 101 -16.84 0.45 -0.86
CA LYS A 101 -17.75 0.61 0.29
C LYS A 101 -19.17 1.00 -0.16
N ASN A 102 -20.18 0.45 0.50
CA ASN A 102 -21.61 0.53 0.18
C ASN A 102 -22.00 -0.10 -1.18
N GLY A 103 -21.05 -0.67 -1.91
CA GLY A 103 -21.29 -1.47 -3.10
C GLY A 103 -21.65 -2.91 -2.78
N ASP A 104 -22.06 -3.63 -3.81
CA ASP A 104 -22.36 -5.06 -3.69
C ASP A 104 -21.07 -5.87 -3.48
N ILE A 105 -21.21 -6.99 -2.75
CA ILE A 105 -20.13 -7.96 -2.62
C ILE A 105 -20.08 -8.79 -3.89
N TYR A 106 -18.95 -8.75 -4.59
CA TYR A 106 -18.68 -9.63 -5.73
C TYR A 106 -17.77 -10.77 -5.31
N ILE A 107 -18.15 -12.00 -5.61
CA ILE A 107 -17.38 -13.20 -5.25
C ILE A 107 -16.65 -13.70 -6.50
N VAL A 108 -15.32 -13.69 -6.49
CA VAL A 108 -14.51 -14.29 -7.56
C VAL A 108 -14.56 -15.80 -7.40
N THR A 109 -15.15 -16.50 -8.36
CA THR A 109 -15.29 -17.96 -8.37
C THR A 109 -14.44 -18.65 -9.43
N ASP A 110 -13.88 -17.88 -10.37
CA ASP A 110 -13.05 -18.36 -11.46
C ASP A 110 -11.73 -17.60 -11.48
N SER A 111 -10.62 -18.32 -11.35
CA SER A 111 -9.27 -17.74 -11.33
C SER A 111 -8.65 -17.58 -12.72
N SER A 112 -9.38 -17.94 -13.79
CA SER A 112 -8.88 -17.83 -15.16
C SER A 112 -8.88 -16.40 -15.68
N ASP A 113 -7.94 -16.09 -16.59
CA ASP A 113 -7.76 -14.78 -17.21
C ASP A 113 -7.45 -14.91 -18.70
N ASP A 114 -8.22 -15.76 -19.38
CA ASP A 114 -7.92 -16.22 -20.75
C ASP A 114 -8.24 -15.18 -21.84
N ASP A 115 -9.08 -14.19 -21.53
CA ASP A 115 -9.51 -13.15 -22.47
C ASP A 115 -9.53 -11.77 -21.80
N ALA A 116 -8.57 -10.93 -22.17
CA ALA A 116 -8.43 -9.57 -21.66
C ALA A 116 -9.50 -8.59 -22.18
N VAL A 117 -10.24 -8.95 -23.25
CA VAL A 117 -11.29 -8.14 -23.88
C VAL A 117 -12.68 -8.59 -23.49
N SER A 118 -12.93 -9.88 -23.27
CA SER A 118 -14.26 -10.40 -22.92
C SER A 118 -14.22 -11.29 -21.68
N PRO A 119 -13.92 -10.72 -20.50
CA PRO A 119 -13.81 -11.50 -19.27
C PRO A 119 -15.15 -12.13 -18.88
N LYS A 120 -15.10 -13.39 -18.43
CA LYS A 120 -16.29 -14.13 -17.96
C LYS A 120 -16.76 -13.59 -16.59
N PRO A 121 -18.09 -13.45 -16.35
CA PRO A 121 -18.61 -13.31 -14.99
C PRO A 121 -18.07 -14.42 -14.08
N GLY A 122 -17.79 -14.06 -12.83
CA GLY A 122 -17.09 -14.91 -11.86
C GLY A 122 -15.57 -14.72 -11.83
N THR A 123 -14.95 -14.08 -12.83
CA THR A 123 -13.50 -13.78 -12.82
C THR A 123 -13.19 -12.45 -12.13
N LEU A 124 -11.93 -12.28 -11.70
CA LEU A 124 -11.44 -11.01 -11.15
C LEU A 124 -11.46 -9.90 -12.21
N ARG A 125 -11.04 -10.18 -13.45
CA ARG A 125 -11.06 -9.18 -14.54
C ARG A 125 -12.46 -8.66 -14.83
N TYR A 126 -13.47 -9.53 -14.78
CA TYR A 126 -14.85 -9.06 -14.90
C TYR A 126 -15.25 -8.12 -13.75
N ALA A 127 -14.86 -8.44 -12.51
CA ALA A 127 -15.24 -7.65 -11.34
C ALA A 127 -14.65 -6.23 -11.37
N VAL A 128 -13.35 -6.10 -11.64
CA VAL A 128 -12.63 -4.83 -11.47
C VAL A 128 -13.02 -3.77 -12.49
N ILE A 129 -13.57 -4.16 -13.65
CA ILE A 129 -13.97 -3.23 -14.70
C ILE A 129 -15.37 -2.65 -14.51
N GLN A 130 -16.21 -3.22 -13.63
CA GLN A 130 -17.61 -2.79 -13.50
C GLN A 130 -17.74 -1.32 -13.12
N GLU A 131 -18.86 -0.68 -13.49
CA GLU A 131 -19.07 0.75 -13.26
C GLU A 131 -19.49 1.02 -11.81
N GLU A 132 -20.29 0.13 -11.23
CA GLU A 132 -20.74 0.23 -9.86
C GLU A 132 -19.63 -0.03 -8.83
N PRO A 133 -19.73 0.53 -7.62
CA PRO A 133 -18.84 0.18 -6.53
C PRO A 133 -18.93 -1.31 -6.21
N LEU A 134 -17.79 -2.00 -6.09
CA LEU A 134 -17.77 -3.44 -5.76
C LEU A 134 -16.75 -3.76 -4.66
N TRP A 135 -17.20 -4.52 -3.67
CA TRP A 135 -16.35 -5.14 -2.67
C TRP A 135 -16.03 -6.58 -3.10
N ILE A 136 -14.86 -6.78 -3.70
CA ILE A 136 -14.46 -8.02 -4.36
C ILE A 136 -13.79 -8.95 -3.35
N VAL A 137 -14.34 -10.15 -3.18
CA VAL A 137 -13.87 -11.16 -2.22
C VAL A 137 -13.64 -12.51 -2.89
N PHE A 138 -13.00 -13.41 -2.14
CA PHE A 138 -12.59 -14.72 -2.62
C PHE A 138 -13.11 -15.81 -1.67
N PRO A 139 -13.79 -16.86 -2.18
CA PRO A 139 -14.35 -17.93 -1.37
C PRO A 139 -13.33 -19.01 -0.99
N ALA A 140 -12.18 -19.06 -1.67
CA ALA A 140 -11.12 -20.03 -1.45
C ALA A 140 -9.76 -19.43 -1.86
N ASN A 141 -8.68 -20.15 -1.57
CA ASN A 141 -7.34 -19.79 -2.05
C ASN A 141 -7.35 -19.76 -3.59
N MET A 142 -6.70 -18.75 -4.18
CA MET A 142 -6.66 -18.58 -5.63
C MET A 142 -5.27 -18.16 -6.10
N LEU A 143 -4.85 -18.74 -7.22
CA LEU A 143 -3.72 -18.27 -8.00
C LEU A 143 -4.25 -17.73 -9.33
N ILE A 144 -4.23 -16.41 -9.49
CA ILE A 144 -4.70 -15.70 -10.66
C ILE A 144 -3.49 -15.32 -11.50
N ARG A 145 -3.34 -16.00 -12.64
CA ARG A 145 -2.27 -15.74 -13.60
C ARG A 145 -2.82 -14.85 -14.71
N LEU A 146 -2.49 -13.57 -14.65
CA LEU A 146 -2.96 -12.57 -15.59
C LEU A 146 -2.27 -12.75 -16.95
N SER A 147 -3.04 -12.64 -18.02
CA SER A 147 -2.51 -12.66 -19.39
C SER A 147 -2.04 -11.28 -19.86
N GLN A 148 -2.64 -10.23 -19.31
CA GLN A 148 -2.43 -8.81 -19.63
C GLN A 148 -2.66 -7.96 -18.38
N GLU A 149 -2.24 -6.69 -18.41
CA GLU A 149 -2.57 -5.72 -17.36
C GLU A 149 -4.03 -5.82 -16.91
N LEU A 150 -4.25 -5.93 -15.60
CA LEU A 150 -5.55 -5.92 -14.96
C LEU A 150 -5.94 -4.46 -14.68
N ILE A 151 -6.63 -3.86 -15.63
CA ILE A 151 -7.07 -2.46 -15.54
C ILE A 151 -8.31 -2.37 -14.67
N PHE A 152 -8.23 -1.55 -13.61
CA PHE A 152 -9.36 -1.30 -12.71
C PHE A 152 -10.22 -0.14 -13.21
N ASN A 153 -11.49 -0.17 -12.82
CA ASN A 153 -12.35 1.00 -12.76
C ASN A 153 -12.35 1.57 -11.32
N SER A 154 -12.90 2.78 -11.13
CA SER A 154 -13.00 3.43 -9.81
C SER A 154 -13.93 2.66 -8.85
N TYR A 155 -13.82 2.96 -7.55
CA TYR A 155 -14.69 2.41 -6.49
C TYR A 155 -14.62 0.89 -6.36
N LYS A 156 -13.40 0.35 -6.22
CA LYS A 156 -13.17 -1.08 -6.07
C LYS A 156 -12.41 -1.36 -4.79
N THR A 157 -12.87 -2.36 -4.04
CA THR A 157 -12.04 -2.98 -3.00
C THR A 157 -11.70 -4.38 -3.43
N LEU A 158 -10.42 -4.72 -3.44
CA LEU A 158 -9.93 -6.08 -3.52
C LEU A 158 -9.60 -6.55 -2.11
N ASP A 159 -10.37 -7.50 -1.56
CA ASP A 159 -10.28 -7.97 -0.18
C ASP A 159 -9.96 -9.47 -0.14
N GLY A 160 -8.68 -9.79 0.04
CA GLY A 160 -8.21 -11.17 0.17
C GLY A 160 -8.33 -11.77 1.58
N ARG A 161 -8.99 -11.11 2.55
CA ARG A 161 -9.05 -11.63 3.94
C ARG A 161 -9.76 -12.97 4.04
N GLY A 162 -9.11 -13.89 4.77
CA GLY A 162 -9.63 -15.22 5.09
C GLY A 162 -9.20 -16.32 4.13
N VAL A 163 -8.48 -15.98 3.06
CA VAL A 163 -7.94 -16.93 2.08
C VAL A 163 -6.58 -16.45 1.57
N ASN A 164 -5.85 -17.32 0.86
CA ASN A 164 -4.60 -16.96 0.23
C ASN A 164 -4.79 -16.68 -1.27
N VAL A 165 -4.66 -15.42 -1.66
CA VAL A 165 -4.85 -14.95 -3.04
C VAL A 165 -3.54 -14.43 -3.61
N HIS A 166 -3.12 -15.03 -4.71
CA HIS A 166 -1.92 -14.67 -5.45
C HIS A 166 -2.29 -14.08 -6.81
N ILE A 167 -1.74 -12.91 -7.12
CA ILE A 167 -1.82 -12.26 -8.44
C ILE A 167 -0.42 -12.25 -9.04
N THR A 168 -0.30 -12.78 -10.26
CA THR A 168 0.97 -12.95 -10.98
C THR A 168 0.77 -12.85 -12.49
N GLY A 169 1.84 -12.85 -13.28
CA GLY A 169 1.79 -12.96 -14.73
C GLY A 169 2.01 -11.64 -15.47
N GLY A 170 1.32 -11.45 -16.59
CA GLY A 170 1.51 -10.33 -17.49
C GLY A 170 0.92 -9.02 -16.96
N GLY A 171 1.75 -7.98 -16.80
CA GLY A 171 1.38 -6.60 -16.48
C GLY A 171 0.89 -6.35 -15.06
N CYS A 172 0.24 -7.32 -14.42
CA CYS A 172 -0.34 -7.21 -13.08
C CYS A 172 -1.33 -6.03 -12.94
N ILE A 173 -1.33 -5.30 -11.81
CA ILE A 173 -2.43 -4.37 -11.48
C ILE A 173 -2.13 -2.98 -12.03
N THR A 174 -3.07 -2.41 -12.80
CA THR A 174 -2.98 -1.04 -13.34
C THR A 174 -4.18 -0.20 -12.91
N LEU A 175 -3.91 0.86 -12.13
CA LEU A 175 -4.87 1.87 -11.68
C LEU A 175 -4.63 3.16 -12.46
N GLN A 176 -5.25 3.28 -13.64
CA GLN A 176 -5.00 4.39 -14.58
C GLN A 176 -6.17 5.37 -14.65
N TYR A 177 -5.94 6.62 -14.24
CA TYR A 177 -6.90 7.73 -14.25
C TYR A 177 -8.21 7.41 -13.52
N ILE A 178 -8.11 6.69 -12.40
CA ILE A 178 -9.23 6.29 -11.55
C ILE A 178 -9.05 6.78 -10.12
N SER A 179 -10.11 6.65 -9.33
CA SER A 179 -10.06 7.00 -7.91
C SER A 179 -10.77 5.98 -7.02
N ASN A 180 -10.55 6.08 -5.71
CA ASN A 180 -11.25 5.29 -4.70
C ASN A 180 -11.03 3.78 -4.89
N VAL A 181 -9.79 3.34 -4.72
CA VAL A 181 -9.44 1.92 -4.78
C VAL A 181 -8.73 1.48 -3.50
N ILE A 182 -9.16 0.35 -2.96
CA ILE A 182 -8.50 -0.34 -1.85
C ILE A 182 -7.97 -1.68 -2.37
N ILE A 183 -6.68 -1.94 -2.21
CA ILE A 183 -6.06 -3.24 -2.48
C ILE A 183 -5.60 -3.78 -1.13
N HIS A 184 -6.24 -4.86 -0.67
CA HIS A 184 -6.05 -5.35 0.69
C HIS A 184 -5.87 -6.87 0.75
N ASN A 185 -4.87 -7.30 1.51
CA ASN A 185 -4.66 -8.69 1.90
C ASN A 185 -4.39 -9.69 0.75
N ILE A 186 -3.54 -9.32 -0.20
CA ILE A 186 -3.18 -10.18 -1.34
C ILE A 186 -1.66 -10.30 -1.54
N HIS A 187 -1.23 -11.37 -2.20
CA HIS A 187 0.12 -11.49 -2.72
C HIS A 187 0.18 -10.99 -4.18
N VAL A 188 1.14 -10.14 -4.49
CA VAL A 188 1.43 -9.67 -5.85
C VAL A 188 2.90 -9.99 -6.16
N HIS A 189 3.15 -10.90 -7.09
CA HIS A 189 4.51 -11.34 -7.36
C HIS A 189 4.70 -11.99 -8.73
N ASP A 190 5.96 -12.12 -9.17
CA ASP A 190 6.33 -12.70 -10.47
C ASP A 190 5.61 -11.99 -11.64
N CYS A 191 5.39 -10.68 -11.50
CA CYS A 191 4.83 -9.84 -12.56
C CYS A 191 5.89 -9.62 -13.65
N HIS A 192 5.50 -9.72 -14.91
CA HIS A 192 6.38 -9.53 -16.05
C HIS A 192 5.68 -8.72 -17.16
N PRO A 193 6.42 -8.13 -18.10
CA PRO A 193 5.85 -7.48 -19.27
C PRO A 193 4.77 -8.33 -19.93
N SER A 194 3.59 -7.75 -20.14
CA SER A 194 2.60 -8.30 -21.07
C SER A 194 2.84 -7.69 -22.45
N GLY A 195 2.63 -8.49 -23.50
CA GLY A 195 2.79 -8.05 -24.89
C GLY A 195 1.62 -7.17 -25.37
N GLU A 196 1.75 -6.64 -26.58
CA GLU A 196 0.71 -5.81 -27.19
C GLU A 196 -0.64 -6.53 -27.29
N ALA A 197 -1.70 -5.92 -26.77
CA ALA A 197 -3.03 -6.50 -26.78
C ALA A 197 -4.12 -5.44 -26.60
N ASN A 198 -5.34 -5.79 -27.01
CA ASN A 198 -6.51 -5.04 -26.58
C ASN A 198 -6.88 -5.49 -25.16
N VAL A 199 -7.12 -4.52 -24.27
CA VAL A 199 -7.46 -4.77 -22.86
C VAL A 199 -8.69 -3.96 -22.49
N ARG A 200 -9.66 -4.63 -21.86
CA ARG A 200 -10.88 -4.00 -21.36
C ARG A 200 -10.63 -3.24 -20.07
N SER A 201 -11.15 -2.02 -20.00
CA SER A 201 -11.08 -1.13 -18.82
C SER A 201 -12.45 -0.78 -18.23
N SER A 202 -13.54 -0.98 -18.98
CA SER A 202 -14.93 -0.87 -18.49
C SER A 202 -15.86 -1.80 -19.27
N PRO A 203 -17.14 -1.97 -18.88
CA PRO A 203 -18.09 -2.80 -19.63
C PRO A 203 -18.27 -2.33 -21.08
N THR A 204 -18.05 -1.04 -21.34
CA THR A 204 -18.26 -0.39 -22.63
C THR A 204 -16.98 -0.02 -23.36
N HIS A 205 -15.81 -0.08 -22.71
CA HIS A 205 -14.53 0.36 -23.28
C HIS A 205 -13.41 -0.68 -23.15
N TRP A 206 -12.70 -0.89 -24.25
CA TRP A 206 -11.39 -1.52 -24.31
C TRP A 206 -10.49 -0.74 -25.26
N GLY A 207 -9.18 -0.81 -25.04
CA GLY A 207 -8.21 -0.09 -25.86
C GLY A 207 -6.95 -0.91 -26.09
N PHE A 208 -6.19 -0.53 -27.12
CA PHE A 208 -4.89 -1.13 -27.42
C PHE A 208 -3.85 -0.71 -26.38
N ARG A 209 -3.15 -1.69 -25.81
CA ARG A 209 -2.04 -1.53 -24.88
C ARG A 209 -0.74 -1.95 -25.56
N THR A 210 0.28 -1.14 -25.38
CA THR A 210 1.66 -1.51 -25.75
C THR A 210 2.23 -2.45 -24.68
N MET A 211 3.46 -2.91 -24.90
CA MET A 211 4.17 -3.70 -23.89
C MET A 211 4.20 -2.96 -22.54
N SER A 212 3.83 -3.67 -21.47
CA SER A 212 3.90 -3.16 -20.09
C SER A 212 5.30 -3.35 -19.51
N ASP A 213 5.66 -2.60 -18.47
CA ASP A 213 6.96 -2.72 -17.82
C ASP A 213 7.06 -3.98 -16.91
N GLY A 214 5.92 -4.42 -16.37
CA GLY A 214 5.84 -5.58 -15.48
C GLY A 214 5.97 -5.23 -14.01
N ASP A 215 5.40 -4.09 -13.62
CA ASP A 215 5.25 -3.68 -12.23
C ASP A 215 4.27 -4.58 -11.47
N GLY A 216 4.35 -4.60 -10.14
CA GLY A 216 3.32 -5.21 -9.30
C GLY A 216 2.00 -4.45 -9.33
N ILE A 217 2.05 -3.18 -8.89
CA ILE A 217 0.92 -2.26 -8.84
C ILE A 217 1.34 -0.92 -9.44
N SER A 218 0.76 -0.56 -10.59
CA SER A 218 1.02 0.71 -11.28
C SER A 218 -0.14 1.70 -11.05
N LEU A 219 0.18 2.88 -10.53
CA LEU A 219 -0.75 3.98 -10.28
C LEU A 219 -0.41 5.15 -11.22
N PHE A 220 -1.32 5.43 -12.14
CA PHE A 220 -1.10 6.40 -13.20
C PHE A 220 -2.19 7.47 -13.16
N GLY A 221 -1.87 8.65 -12.62
CA GLY A 221 -2.87 9.70 -12.37
C GLY A 221 -4.02 9.24 -11.48
N ALA A 222 -3.74 8.32 -10.54
CA ALA A 222 -4.73 7.76 -9.62
C ALA A 222 -4.86 8.60 -8.36
N LYS A 223 -6.05 8.60 -7.75
CA LYS A 223 -6.32 9.40 -6.54
C LYS A 223 -7.12 8.64 -5.49
N ASP A 224 -6.86 8.89 -4.22
CA ASP A 224 -7.62 8.30 -3.10
C ASP A 224 -7.48 6.77 -3.14
N ILE A 225 -6.24 6.30 -2.96
CA ILE A 225 -5.84 4.90 -3.08
C ILE A 225 -5.24 4.40 -1.76
N TRP A 226 -5.59 3.17 -1.39
CA TRP A 226 -5.04 2.51 -0.21
C TRP A 226 -4.55 1.11 -0.53
N ILE A 227 -3.26 0.86 -0.33
CA ILE A 227 -2.61 -0.44 -0.53
C ILE A 227 -2.19 -0.95 0.84
N ASP A 228 -2.87 -1.99 1.33
CA ASP A 228 -2.80 -2.41 2.72
C ASP A 228 -2.62 -3.93 2.88
N HIS A 229 -1.80 -4.37 3.83
CA HIS A 229 -1.62 -5.80 4.11
C HIS A 229 -1.28 -6.67 2.88
N CYS A 230 -0.58 -6.13 1.90
CA CYS A 230 -0.15 -6.87 0.73
C CYS A 230 1.28 -7.41 0.92
N SER A 231 1.57 -8.52 0.25
CA SER A 231 2.94 -9.05 0.14
C SER A 231 3.41 -8.92 -1.31
N LEU A 232 4.48 -8.15 -1.54
CA LEU A 232 4.97 -7.82 -2.87
C LEU A 232 6.43 -8.27 -3.07
N SER A 233 6.71 -8.97 -4.17
CA SER A 233 8.07 -9.46 -4.46
C SER A 233 8.27 -9.90 -5.93
N HIS A 234 9.51 -10.04 -6.38
CA HIS A 234 9.87 -10.71 -7.64
C HIS A 234 9.17 -10.17 -8.90
N CYS A 235 8.78 -8.89 -8.95
CA CYS A 235 8.29 -8.30 -10.19
C CYS A 235 9.45 -8.02 -11.16
N LYS A 236 9.14 -7.71 -12.42
CA LYS A 236 10.17 -7.46 -13.41
C LYS A 236 10.78 -6.07 -13.29
N ASP A 237 9.94 -5.06 -13.05
CA ASP A 237 10.35 -3.66 -12.93
C ASP A 237 10.12 -3.13 -11.50
N GLY A 238 9.07 -2.35 -11.22
CA GLY A 238 8.70 -1.88 -9.88
C GLY A 238 7.82 -2.85 -9.07
N LEU A 239 7.79 -2.75 -7.73
CA LEU A 239 6.69 -3.36 -6.95
C LEU A 239 5.48 -2.43 -6.91
N ILE A 240 5.70 -1.14 -6.62
CA ILE A 240 4.66 -0.10 -6.63
C ILE A 240 5.21 1.16 -7.29
N ASP A 241 4.57 1.56 -8.39
CA ASP A 241 4.93 2.76 -9.13
C ASP A 241 3.77 3.75 -9.13
N ALA A 242 3.96 4.93 -8.55
CA ALA A 242 2.96 5.99 -8.52
C ALA A 242 3.46 7.21 -9.28
N ILE A 243 2.83 7.51 -10.41
CA ILE A 243 3.33 8.50 -11.37
C ILE A 243 2.17 9.35 -11.92
N MET A 244 2.51 10.35 -12.73
CA MET A 244 1.56 11.07 -13.59
C MET A 244 0.50 11.83 -12.80
N GLY A 245 0.91 12.49 -11.72
CA GLY A 245 0.04 13.27 -10.85
C GLY A 245 -0.76 12.43 -9.87
N SER A 246 -0.40 11.16 -9.66
CA SER A 246 -1.04 10.34 -8.63
C SER A 246 -0.86 10.96 -7.25
N THR A 247 -1.91 10.97 -6.42
CA THR A 247 -1.90 11.66 -5.12
C THR A 247 -2.95 11.11 -4.17
N ALA A 248 -2.92 11.51 -2.89
CA ALA A 248 -3.81 10.99 -1.84
C ALA A 248 -3.71 9.46 -1.73
N ILE A 249 -2.49 8.97 -1.48
CA ILE A 249 -2.19 7.54 -1.40
C ILE A 249 -1.65 7.17 -0.02
N THR A 250 -2.12 6.06 0.52
CA THR A 250 -1.52 5.40 1.69
C THR A 250 -1.07 3.99 1.32
N ILE A 251 0.17 3.66 1.65
CA ILE A 251 0.77 2.33 1.49
C ILE A 251 1.10 1.86 2.89
N SER A 252 0.31 0.93 3.43
CA SER A 252 0.42 0.51 4.83
C SER A 252 0.46 -0.98 5.09
N ASN A 253 1.07 -1.39 6.19
CA ASN A 253 1.07 -2.79 6.65
C ASN A 253 1.54 -3.80 5.59
N ASN A 254 2.30 -3.40 4.58
CA ASN A 254 2.74 -4.30 3.52
C ASN A 254 4.07 -4.96 3.88
N TYR A 255 4.32 -6.13 3.30
CA TYR A 255 5.60 -6.80 3.34
C TYR A 255 6.24 -6.77 1.96
N PHE A 256 7.41 -6.16 1.86
CA PHE A 256 8.20 -6.09 0.62
C PHE A 256 9.43 -6.99 0.75
N SER A 257 9.73 -7.78 -0.28
CA SER A 257 10.93 -8.63 -0.29
C SER A 257 11.41 -8.96 -1.69
N HIS A 258 12.65 -9.45 -1.81
CA HIS A 258 13.23 -10.03 -3.03
C HIS A 258 13.03 -9.18 -4.28
N HIS A 259 13.50 -7.94 -4.24
CA HIS A 259 13.28 -7.01 -5.33
C HIS A 259 14.30 -5.88 -5.37
N ASN A 260 14.70 -5.47 -6.58
CA ASN A 260 15.67 -4.41 -6.74
C ASN A 260 15.02 -3.03 -6.59
N GLU A 261 14.03 -2.74 -7.44
CA GLU A 261 13.43 -1.42 -7.59
C GLU A 261 12.06 -1.39 -6.89
N VAL A 262 12.04 -1.19 -5.56
CA VAL A 262 10.83 -1.44 -4.76
C VAL A 262 9.68 -0.49 -5.09
N MET A 263 9.90 0.82 -4.95
CA MET A 263 8.82 1.79 -5.06
C MET A 263 9.28 3.10 -5.71
N LEU A 264 8.68 3.47 -6.84
CA LEU A 264 8.95 4.73 -7.55
C LEU A 264 7.78 5.70 -7.38
N LEU A 265 8.05 6.88 -6.80
CA LEU A 265 7.06 7.94 -6.58
C LEU A 265 7.43 9.16 -7.41
N GLY A 266 6.77 9.32 -8.56
CA GLY A 266 7.06 10.29 -9.60
C GLY A 266 8.14 9.78 -10.57
N HIS A 267 7.89 9.86 -11.88
CA HIS A 267 8.74 9.24 -12.90
C HIS A 267 9.83 10.16 -13.48
N SER A 268 9.59 11.47 -13.46
CA SER A 268 10.44 12.46 -14.12
C SER A 268 10.61 13.71 -13.25
N ASP A 269 11.86 14.18 -13.15
CA ASP A 269 12.21 15.41 -12.42
C ASP A 269 11.55 16.67 -12.99
N GLN A 270 10.99 16.59 -14.20
CA GLN A 270 10.39 17.70 -14.93
C GLN A 270 8.87 17.59 -15.07
N TYR A 271 8.26 16.49 -14.58
CA TYR A 271 6.82 16.31 -14.67
C TYR A 271 6.10 17.05 -13.54
N LEU A 272 5.93 18.36 -13.73
CA LEU A 272 5.39 19.27 -12.71
C LEU A 272 4.07 18.85 -12.05
N PRO A 273 3.14 18.11 -12.70
CA PRO A 273 1.96 17.61 -11.99
C PRO A 273 2.28 16.73 -10.78
N ASP A 274 3.44 16.06 -10.72
CA ASP A 274 3.88 15.28 -9.55
C ASP A 274 4.22 16.17 -8.34
N SER A 275 4.31 17.50 -8.50
CA SER A 275 4.48 18.43 -7.36
C SER A 275 3.26 18.50 -6.42
N GLY A 276 2.10 18.00 -6.87
CA GLY A 276 0.89 17.83 -6.06
C GLY A 276 0.76 16.45 -5.41
N MET A 277 1.71 15.54 -5.64
CA MET A 277 1.70 14.19 -5.08
C MET A 277 1.85 14.23 -3.55
N GLN A 278 0.99 13.50 -2.85
CA GLN A 278 1.05 13.29 -1.41
C GLN A 278 0.87 11.81 -1.10
N ILE A 279 1.89 11.19 -0.49
CA ILE A 279 1.91 9.74 -0.21
C ILE A 279 2.36 9.46 1.22
N THR A 280 1.59 8.63 1.92
CA THR A 280 1.94 8.10 3.25
C THR A 280 2.43 6.67 3.11
N ILE A 281 3.61 6.39 3.66
CA ILE A 281 4.19 5.05 3.75
C ILE A 281 4.27 4.72 5.23
N ALA A 282 3.41 3.82 5.72
CA ALA A 282 3.25 3.59 7.14
C ALA A 282 3.23 2.11 7.54
N PHE A 283 3.91 1.74 8.63
CA PHE A 283 3.82 0.39 9.22
C PHE A 283 4.22 -0.77 8.29
N ASN A 284 4.90 -0.49 7.18
CA ASN A 284 5.37 -1.52 6.29
C ASN A 284 6.63 -2.18 6.86
N HIS A 285 6.84 -3.43 6.48
CA HIS A 285 8.10 -4.14 6.68
C HIS A 285 8.83 -4.27 5.35
N PHE A 286 9.94 -3.56 5.23
CA PHE A 286 10.92 -3.70 4.15
C PHE A 286 11.90 -4.80 4.55
N GLY A 287 11.59 -5.99 4.03
CA GLY A 287 12.17 -7.26 4.41
C GLY A 287 13.41 -7.64 3.61
N GLU A 288 13.57 -8.94 3.40
CA GLU A 288 14.79 -9.52 2.88
C GLU A 288 15.04 -9.26 1.39
N ASN A 289 16.30 -9.26 0.99
CA ASN A 289 16.75 -9.21 -0.41
C ASN A 289 16.18 -8.02 -1.18
N LEU A 290 16.03 -6.88 -0.52
CA LEU A 290 15.70 -5.60 -1.15
C LEU A 290 16.99 -4.84 -1.49
N VAL A 291 17.03 -4.18 -2.65
CA VAL A 291 18.22 -3.42 -3.06
C VAL A 291 18.06 -1.93 -2.78
N GLN A 292 16.97 -1.31 -3.25
CA GLN A 292 16.78 0.14 -3.23
C GLN A 292 15.32 0.60 -3.42
N ARG A 293 15.11 1.93 -3.39
CA ARG A 293 13.85 2.62 -3.68
C ARG A 293 12.73 2.31 -2.67
N MET A 294 12.98 2.53 -1.39
CA MET A 294 12.01 2.31 -0.31
C MET A 294 11.67 3.61 0.46
N PRO A 295 11.13 4.66 -0.18
CA PRO A 295 10.85 4.84 -1.62
C PRO A 295 11.98 5.54 -2.40
N ARG A 296 11.84 5.66 -3.72
CA ARG A 296 12.52 6.69 -4.54
C ARG A 296 11.52 7.75 -4.99
N CYS A 297 11.71 8.99 -4.56
CA CYS A 297 10.74 10.09 -4.73
C CYS A 297 11.20 11.17 -5.71
N ARG A 298 10.23 11.87 -6.31
CA ARG A 298 10.43 13.12 -7.07
C ARG A 298 9.31 14.12 -6.81
N LEU A 299 9.67 15.40 -6.69
CA LEU A 299 8.80 16.58 -6.57
C LEU A 299 7.86 16.61 -5.34
N GLY A 300 6.96 15.64 -5.18
CA GLY A 300 5.88 15.65 -4.20
C GLY A 300 6.30 15.58 -2.73
N TYR A 301 5.30 15.32 -1.88
CA TYR A 301 5.40 15.29 -0.42
C TYR A 301 5.18 13.87 0.10
N ILE A 302 6.20 13.30 0.75
CA ILE A 302 6.17 11.91 1.19
C ILE A 302 6.38 11.86 2.70
N HIS A 303 5.43 11.22 3.38
CA HIS A 303 5.54 10.90 4.79
C HIS A 303 5.92 9.43 4.95
N VAL A 304 7.15 9.17 5.39
CA VAL A 304 7.65 7.83 5.71
C VAL A 304 7.61 7.67 7.22
N VAL A 305 6.61 6.96 7.74
CA VAL A 305 6.31 6.94 9.18
C VAL A 305 6.18 5.54 9.74
N ASN A 306 6.90 5.25 10.82
CA ASN A 306 6.79 3.98 11.55
C ASN A 306 6.95 2.70 10.72
N ASN A 307 7.85 2.68 9.73
CA ASN A 307 8.18 1.47 8.97
C ASN A 307 9.42 0.77 9.55
N ASP A 308 9.53 -0.53 9.33
CA ASP A 308 10.68 -1.33 9.68
C ASP A 308 11.53 -1.65 8.44
N PHE A 309 12.73 -1.08 8.36
CA PHE A 309 13.69 -1.32 7.29
C PHE A 309 14.77 -2.26 7.80
N THR A 310 14.65 -3.53 7.44
CA THR A 310 15.52 -4.58 7.97
C THR A 310 16.65 -4.95 7.03
N GLN A 311 16.48 -4.76 5.72
CA GLN A 311 17.53 -4.94 4.72
C GLN A 311 17.40 -3.93 3.57
N TRP A 312 18.56 -3.57 3.02
CA TRP A 312 18.73 -2.95 1.71
C TRP A 312 20.11 -3.35 1.19
N GLU A 313 20.44 -3.11 -0.08
CA GLU A 313 21.82 -3.31 -0.58
C GLU A 313 22.48 -1.99 -0.96
N MET A 314 21.73 -1.02 -1.47
CA MET A 314 22.27 0.24 -1.98
C MET A 314 21.87 1.45 -1.12
N TYR A 315 20.58 1.65 -0.90
CA TYR A 315 20.02 2.69 -0.01
C TYR A 315 18.56 2.33 0.33
N ALA A 316 18.03 2.90 1.40
CA ALA A 316 16.60 2.77 1.71
C ALA A 316 15.80 3.86 1.00
N ILE A 317 15.99 5.11 1.41
CA ILE A 317 15.20 6.25 0.93
C ILE A 317 16.02 7.04 -0.10
N GLY A 318 15.44 7.34 -1.25
CA GLY A 318 16.13 8.13 -2.27
C GLY A 318 15.22 9.07 -3.03
N GLY A 319 15.83 9.85 -3.94
CA GLY A 319 15.07 10.75 -4.78
C GLY A 319 15.90 11.67 -5.65
N SER A 320 15.23 12.29 -6.61
CA SER A 320 15.73 13.33 -7.51
C SER A 320 14.61 14.36 -7.78
N GLY A 321 14.91 15.52 -8.36
CA GLY A 321 13.85 16.52 -8.61
C GLY A 321 13.16 17.08 -7.34
N ASN A 322 13.92 17.35 -6.27
CA ASN A 322 13.46 18.08 -5.08
C ASN A 322 12.16 17.59 -4.40
N PRO A 323 12.03 16.29 -4.05
CA PRO A 323 10.92 15.83 -3.22
C PRO A 323 11.09 16.32 -1.78
N THR A 324 9.97 16.52 -1.09
CA THR A 324 9.97 16.69 0.37
C THR A 324 9.76 15.34 1.04
N ILE A 325 10.72 14.90 1.85
CA ILE A 325 10.69 13.62 2.55
C ILE A 325 10.71 13.86 4.06
N ASN A 326 9.61 13.48 4.70
CA ASN A 326 9.45 13.49 6.14
C ASN A 326 9.61 12.05 6.66
N SER A 327 10.75 11.70 7.27
CA SER A 327 10.97 10.40 7.92
C SER A 327 10.73 10.52 9.42
N GLN A 328 9.74 9.82 9.96
CA GLN A 328 9.43 9.87 11.40
C GLN A 328 9.21 8.49 12.03
N GLY A 329 9.85 8.23 13.17
CA GLY A 329 9.59 7.06 14.00
C GLY A 329 9.84 5.69 13.34
N ASN A 330 10.62 5.63 12.26
CA ASN A 330 11.00 4.40 11.58
C ASN A 330 12.17 3.69 12.29
N ARG A 331 12.44 2.44 11.91
CA ARG A 331 13.68 1.74 12.27
C ARG A 331 14.47 1.39 11.02
N TYR A 332 15.75 1.75 11.00
CA TYR A 332 16.68 1.43 9.91
C TYR A 332 17.82 0.57 10.41
N ILE A 333 17.87 -0.68 9.97
CA ILE A 333 18.95 -1.62 10.31
C ILE A 333 19.89 -1.72 9.11
N ALA A 334 21.02 -1.00 9.18
CA ALA A 334 21.94 -0.99 8.05
C ALA A 334 22.54 -2.38 7.76
N PRO A 335 22.81 -2.72 6.49
CA PRO A 335 23.50 -3.93 6.09
C PRO A 335 24.91 -4.01 6.68
N SER A 336 25.56 -5.18 6.63
CA SER A 336 26.95 -5.31 7.07
C SER A 336 27.95 -4.52 6.21
N ASP A 337 27.62 -4.26 4.93
CA ASP A 337 28.45 -3.46 4.04
C ASP A 337 28.65 -2.04 4.60
N ARG A 338 29.91 -1.60 4.65
CA ARG A 338 30.31 -0.27 5.12
C ARG A 338 29.92 0.84 4.15
N ASN A 339 29.71 0.51 2.87
CA ASN A 339 29.33 1.47 1.84
C ASN A 339 27.81 1.70 1.76
N ALA A 340 27.01 0.86 2.43
CA ALA A 340 25.55 0.91 2.43
C ALA A 340 24.97 1.41 3.76
N LYS A 341 25.74 2.19 4.55
CA LYS A 341 25.31 2.70 5.86
C LYS A 341 24.42 3.93 5.80
N GLU A 342 24.54 4.71 4.73
CA GLU A 342 23.67 5.87 4.53
C GLU A 342 22.27 5.39 4.14
N VAL A 343 21.26 5.77 4.92
CA VAL A 343 19.85 5.47 4.64
C VAL A 343 19.40 6.19 3.36
N THR A 344 19.92 7.41 3.16
CA THR A 344 19.51 8.34 2.13
C THR A 344 20.34 8.27 0.85
N LYS A 345 19.71 8.50 -0.31
CA LYS A 345 20.44 8.70 -1.58
C LYS A 345 19.80 9.79 -2.45
N ARG A 346 20.54 10.89 -2.66
CA ARG A 346 20.19 11.88 -3.69
C ARG A 346 20.74 11.39 -5.02
N VAL A 347 19.84 10.97 -5.91
CA VAL A 347 20.19 10.29 -7.16
C VAL A 347 20.64 11.32 -8.19
N ASP A 348 21.81 11.09 -8.80
CA ASP A 348 22.40 11.89 -9.88
C ASP A 348 22.40 13.41 -9.65
N THR A 349 22.47 13.85 -8.39
CA THR A 349 22.35 15.25 -8.01
C THR A 349 23.54 15.71 -7.18
N GLU A 350 24.18 16.80 -7.61
CA GLU A 350 25.29 17.44 -6.88
C GLU A 350 24.81 18.05 -5.56
N GLN A 351 25.69 18.04 -4.54
CA GLN A 351 25.38 18.57 -3.21
C GLN A 351 24.98 20.04 -3.19
N SER A 352 25.54 20.85 -4.09
CA SER A 352 25.16 22.25 -4.27
C SER A 352 23.69 22.44 -4.68
N LYS A 353 23.07 21.42 -5.27
CA LYS A 353 21.69 21.46 -5.76
C LYS A 353 20.68 20.89 -4.76
N TRP A 354 21.05 19.83 -4.03
CA TRP A 354 20.11 19.16 -3.13
C TRP A 354 20.16 19.63 -1.68
N ARG A 355 21.15 20.44 -1.29
CA ARG A 355 21.27 20.95 0.09
C ARG A 355 20.03 21.69 0.59
N ASP A 356 19.29 22.30 -0.32
CA ASP A 356 18.07 23.05 -0.03
C ASP A 356 16.80 22.19 -0.11
N TRP A 357 16.92 20.89 -0.43
CA TRP A 357 15.79 19.97 -0.45
C TRP A 357 15.39 19.58 0.97
N ASN A 358 14.09 19.50 1.24
CA ASN A 358 13.56 19.23 2.57
C ASN A 358 13.50 17.73 2.87
N TRP A 359 14.59 17.18 3.43
CA TRP A 359 14.66 15.79 3.88
C TRP A 359 14.99 15.78 5.38
N ARG A 360 14.06 15.29 6.21
CA ARG A 360 14.29 15.17 7.66
C ARG A 360 14.13 13.74 8.16
N SER A 361 14.74 13.50 9.32
CA SER A 361 14.62 12.29 10.12
C SER A 361 14.35 12.70 11.57
N GLU A 362 13.27 12.21 12.16
CA GLU A 362 12.84 12.55 13.51
C GLU A 362 12.33 11.31 14.25
N GLY A 363 12.83 11.05 15.46
CA GLY A 363 12.40 9.90 16.25
C GLY A 363 12.75 8.52 15.65
N ASP A 364 13.50 8.47 14.55
CA ASP A 364 13.96 7.24 13.91
C ASP A 364 15.02 6.51 14.75
N ILE A 365 14.97 5.18 14.76
CA ILE A 365 16.01 4.32 15.36
C ILE A 365 16.98 3.86 14.26
N LEU A 366 18.24 4.27 14.39
CA LEU A 366 19.31 3.95 13.45
C LEU A 366 20.22 2.85 14.04
N VAL A 367 20.24 1.68 13.42
CA VAL A 367 20.92 0.48 13.93
C VAL A 367 22.06 0.06 13.00
N ASN A 368 23.07 -0.61 13.56
CA ASN A 368 24.23 -1.13 12.83
C ASN A 368 25.01 -0.06 12.04
N GLY A 369 25.08 1.15 12.59
CA GLY A 369 25.78 2.27 11.95
C GLY A 369 25.01 2.94 10.82
N ALA A 370 23.70 2.67 10.69
CA ALA A 370 22.83 3.45 9.83
C ALA A 370 22.94 4.95 10.19
N PHE A 371 22.89 5.81 9.19
CA PHE A 371 22.74 7.25 9.41
C PHE A 371 21.89 7.89 8.32
N PHE A 372 21.20 8.96 8.69
CA PHE A 372 20.38 9.75 7.78
C PHE A 372 21.06 11.10 7.56
N VAL A 373 21.30 11.48 6.30
CA VAL A 373 21.81 12.82 5.98
C VAL A 373 20.60 13.72 5.73
N ALA A 374 20.31 14.64 6.63
CA ALA A 374 19.22 15.61 6.49
C ALA A 374 19.64 16.81 5.60
N SER A 375 18.65 17.53 5.06
CA SER A 375 18.83 18.73 4.24
C SER A 375 17.62 19.69 4.36
N GLY A 376 17.76 20.92 3.88
CA GLY A 376 16.75 21.98 3.99
C GLY A 376 16.87 22.80 5.29
N GLU A 377 16.01 23.81 5.43
CA GLU A 377 16.08 24.78 6.55
C GLU A 377 15.58 24.23 7.89
N GLY A 378 15.04 23.01 7.91
CA GLY A 378 14.60 22.33 9.13
C GLY A 378 13.42 23.00 9.85
N LEU A 379 12.72 23.93 9.18
CA LEU A 379 11.52 24.58 9.71
C LEU A 379 10.32 23.62 9.59
N GLU A 380 9.56 23.44 10.68
CA GLU A 380 8.37 22.58 10.73
C GLU A 380 7.35 22.91 9.62
N GLU A 381 7.16 24.21 9.32
CA GLU A 381 6.29 24.69 8.22
C GLU A 381 6.64 24.07 6.86
N GLY A 382 7.93 23.76 6.63
CA GLY A 382 8.40 23.14 5.39
C GLY A 382 7.94 21.70 5.18
N TYR A 383 7.44 21.04 6.24
CA TYR A 383 7.02 19.64 6.22
C TYR A 383 5.52 19.44 6.42
N GLU A 384 4.72 20.50 6.65
CA GLU A 384 3.27 20.40 6.86
C GLU A 384 2.56 19.61 5.75
N LYS A 385 2.96 19.84 4.50
CA LYS A 385 2.39 19.12 3.34
C LYS A 385 2.85 17.66 3.23
N ALA A 386 3.94 17.30 3.92
CA ALA A 386 4.48 15.95 4.05
C ALA A 386 4.17 15.35 5.44
N TYR A 387 3.24 15.95 6.20
CA TYR A 387 2.76 15.44 7.46
C TYR A 387 1.35 14.89 7.27
N SER A 388 1.13 13.63 7.65
CA SER A 388 -0.15 12.96 7.39
C SER A 388 -0.73 12.20 8.57
N VAL A 389 0.11 11.80 9.53
CA VAL A 389 -0.25 10.97 10.68
C VAL A 389 0.69 11.33 11.82
N GLU A 390 0.25 11.26 13.07
CA GLU A 390 1.16 11.40 14.22
C GLU A 390 2.10 10.19 14.33
N PRO A 391 3.43 10.38 14.37
CA PRO A 391 4.36 9.26 14.50
C PRO A 391 4.30 8.66 15.90
N LYS A 392 4.26 7.32 15.97
CA LYS A 392 4.49 6.59 17.21
C LYS A 392 5.98 6.48 17.49
N SER A 393 6.35 6.22 18.75
CA SER A 393 7.75 5.95 19.09
C SER A 393 8.26 4.72 18.34
N ALA A 394 9.42 4.85 17.69
CA ALA A 394 10.11 3.76 17.01
C ALA A 394 10.43 2.56 17.93
N ALA A 395 10.38 2.75 19.26
CA ALA A 395 10.51 1.67 20.23
C ALA A 395 9.40 0.60 20.12
N TYR A 396 8.26 0.93 19.50
CA TYR A 396 7.14 0.02 19.28
C TYR A 396 7.13 -0.60 17.87
N ILE A 397 8.16 -0.39 17.05
CA ILE A 397 8.20 -0.90 15.66
C ILE A 397 7.91 -2.39 15.59
N ASP A 398 8.58 -3.20 16.43
CA ASP A 398 8.35 -4.65 16.45
C ASP A 398 6.88 -5.05 16.67
N LEU A 399 6.13 -4.23 17.40
CA LEU A 399 4.73 -4.50 17.71
C LEU A 399 3.80 -3.99 16.60
N ILE A 400 4.00 -2.76 16.14
CA ILE A 400 3.10 -2.12 15.16
C ILE A 400 3.30 -2.64 13.73
N THR A 401 4.46 -3.21 13.40
CA THR A 401 4.72 -3.85 12.09
C THR A 401 4.70 -5.38 12.18
N TRP A 402 4.34 -5.96 13.33
CA TRP A 402 4.36 -7.42 13.55
C TRP A 402 3.54 -8.21 12.53
N HIS A 403 2.43 -7.63 12.06
CA HIS A 403 1.50 -8.24 11.12
C HIS A 403 1.64 -7.74 9.69
N ALA A 404 2.74 -7.05 9.36
CA ALA A 404 2.97 -6.57 8.00
C ALA A 404 2.96 -7.72 6.98
N GLY A 405 2.37 -7.45 5.81
CA GLY A 405 2.07 -8.46 4.79
C GLY A 405 0.67 -9.01 4.91
N VAL A 406 0.39 -10.10 4.18
CA VAL A 406 -0.92 -10.73 4.20
C VAL A 406 -1.27 -11.33 5.58
N LEU A 407 -2.51 -11.13 6.00
CA LEU A 407 -3.14 -11.79 7.11
C LEU A 407 -3.59 -13.18 6.65
N GLY A 408 -2.80 -14.20 7.01
CA GLY A 408 -3.02 -15.58 6.58
C GLY A 408 -4.18 -16.30 7.28
N VAL A 409 -4.55 -17.44 6.70
CA VAL A 409 -5.33 -18.51 7.32
C VAL A 409 -4.43 -19.30 8.26
N GLY A 410 -4.64 -19.22 9.59
CA GLY A 410 -3.88 -19.98 10.58
C GLY A 410 -2.66 -19.29 11.21
N GLY A 411 -2.56 -17.95 11.12
CA GLY A 411 -1.68 -17.19 12.02
C GLY A 411 -2.10 -17.42 13.48
N ARG A 412 -1.14 -17.52 14.41
CA ARG A 412 -1.34 -18.03 15.79
C ARG A 412 -2.49 -17.42 16.60
N ASP A 413 -2.99 -16.23 16.23
CA ASP A 413 -4.11 -15.55 16.88
C ASP A 413 -5.16 -15.00 15.88
N ASN A 414 -5.12 -15.42 14.61
CA ASN A 414 -6.12 -15.01 13.63
C ASN A 414 -7.37 -15.88 13.80
N ASN A 415 -8.31 -15.42 14.65
CA ASN A 415 -9.64 -15.98 14.72
C ASN A 415 -10.30 -15.89 13.34
N LEU A 416 -10.28 -17.01 12.62
CA LEU A 416 -11.02 -17.19 11.39
C LEU A 416 -12.50 -17.24 11.75
N ALA A 417 -13.20 -16.12 11.60
CA ALA A 417 -14.62 -16.18 11.38
C ALA A 417 -14.83 -16.86 10.02
N GLU A 418 -15.11 -18.17 10.06
CA GLU A 418 -15.55 -18.91 8.88
C GLU A 418 -16.73 -18.18 8.25
N TRP A 419 -16.64 -17.90 6.96
CA TRP A 419 -17.75 -17.39 6.18
C TRP A 419 -18.88 -18.42 6.23
N ASN A 420 -19.89 -18.16 7.04
CA ASN A 420 -21.06 -19.01 7.11
C ASN A 420 -21.94 -18.70 5.91
N THR A 421 -21.61 -19.28 4.75
CA THR A 421 -22.42 -19.25 3.51
C THR A 421 -23.87 -19.66 3.76
N ARG A 422 -24.16 -20.33 4.89
CA ARG A 422 -25.49 -20.78 5.28
C ARG A 422 -26.45 -19.68 5.71
N ALA A 423 -25.96 -18.53 6.21
CA ALA A 423 -26.84 -17.54 6.85
C ALA A 423 -27.58 -16.61 5.86
N LYS A 424 -27.09 -16.42 4.63
CA LYS A 424 -27.81 -15.66 3.57
C LYS A 424 -28.62 -16.54 2.60
N PHE A 425 -28.54 -17.87 2.72
CA PHE A 425 -29.36 -18.81 1.94
C PHE A 425 -30.62 -19.31 2.65
N GLN A 426 -31.00 -18.70 3.79
CA GLN A 426 -32.29 -18.95 4.47
C GLN A 426 -33.29 -17.78 4.33
N GLY A 427 -33.08 -16.88 3.37
CA GLY A 427 -33.96 -15.73 3.10
C GLY A 427 -34.58 -15.68 1.70
N SER A 428 -34.35 -16.68 0.85
CA SER A 428 -35.05 -16.81 -0.44
C SER A 428 -35.38 -18.28 -0.69
N GLU A 429 -36.61 -18.66 -0.33
CA GLU A 429 -37.20 -19.93 -0.69
C GLU A 429 -37.44 -19.93 -2.21
N ALA A 430 -36.41 -20.28 -2.98
CA ALA A 430 -36.57 -20.63 -4.38
C ALA A 430 -37.45 -21.89 -4.44
N ALA A 431 -38.60 -21.75 -5.09
CA ALA A 431 -39.58 -22.79 -5.30
C ALA A 431 -38.94 -24.10 -5.79
N ARG A 432 -39.12 -25.18 -5.01
CA ARG A 432 -38.85 -26.55 -5.47
C ARG A 432 -39.82 -26.89 -6.61
N PRO A 433 -39.41 -27.67 -7.63
CA PRO A 433 -40.37 -28.26 -8.54
C PRO A 433 -41.24 -29.26 -7.74
N PRO A 434 -42.56 -29.28 -7.93
CA PRO A 434 -43.43 -30.17 -7.17
C PRO A 434 -43.12 -31.63 -7.51
N SER A 435 -42.72 -32.38 -6.49
CA SER A 435 -42.66 -33.83 -6.54
C SER A 435 -44.09 -34.39 -6.43
N SER A 436 -44.43 -35.26 -7.38
CA SER A 436 -45.58 -36.17 -7.40
C SER A 436 -46.96 -35.58 -7.05
N MET A 437 -47.77 -35.32 -8.08
CA MET A 437 -49.21 -35.11 -7.90
C MET A 437 -49.87 -36.35 -7.27
N SER A 438 -50.76 -36.11 -6.32
CA SER A 438 -51.70 -37.11 -5.79
C SER A 438 -52.54 -37.73 -6.92
N PRO A 439 -52.81 -39.05 -6.90
CA PRO A 439 -53.66 -39.74 -7.90
C PRO A 439 -55.06 -39.13 -8.05
N LEU A 440 -55.56 -38.43 -7.03
CA LEU A 440 -56.85 -37.74 -7.06
C LEU A 440 -56.85 -36.48 -7.95
N VAL A 441 -55.71 -35.80 -8.09
CA VAL A 441 -55.60 -34.56 -8.89
C VAL A 441 -55.47 -34.87 -10.38
N VAL A 442 -54.82 -35.99 -10.72
CA VAL A 442 -54.73 -36.51 -12.10
C VAL A 442 -56.10 -36.99 -12.60
N PHE A 443 -56.95 -37.52 -11.72
CA PHE A 443 -58.30 -37.98 -12.08
C PHE A 443 -59.27 -36.81 -12.33
N LEU A 444 -59.15 -35.72 -11.57
CA LEU A 444 -60.01 -34.54 -11.71
C LEU A 444 -59.64 -33.68 -12.93
N THR A 445 -58.37 -33.60 -13.31
CA THR A 445 -57.92 -32.89 -14.52
C THR A 445 -58.21 -33.65 -15.81
N ALA A 446 -58.18 -34.99 -15.77
CA ALA A 446 -58.61 -35.82 -16.90
C ALA A 446 -60.12 -35.69 -17.18
N LEU A 447 -60.94 -35.52 -16.13
CA LEU A 447 -62.39 -35.36 -16.28
C LEU A 447 -62.78 -33.97 -16.85
N SER A 448 -62.04 -32.91 -16.51
CA SER A 448 -62.26 -31.57 -17.07
C SER A 448 -61.83 -31.45 -18.54
N CYS A 449 -60.75 -32.13 -18.96
CA CYS A 449 -60.35 -32.18 -20.37
C CYS A 449 -61.34 -32.98 -21.23
N LEU A 450 -61.97 -34.04 -20.69
CA LEU A 450 -62.99 -34.80 -21.41
C LEU A 450 -64.29 -33.99 -21.60
N LEU A 451 -64.66 -33.15 -20.64
CA LEU A 451 -65.84 -32.28 -20.72
C LEU A 451 -65.65 -31.11 -21.70
N LEU A 452 -64.42 -30.62 -21.88
CA LEU A 452 -64.12 -29.57 -22.86
C LEU A 452 -64.04 -30.12 -24.30
N LEU A 453 -63.53 -31.34 -24.49
CA LEU A 453 -63.52 -32.01 -25.80
C LEU A 453 -64.93 -32.41 -26.30
N TYR A 454 -65.90 -32.61 -25.40
CA TYR A 454 -67.30 -32.83 -25.78
C TYR A 454 -68.07 -31.53 -26.08
N ALA A 455 -67.62 -30.38 -25.58
CA ALA A 455 -68.26 -29.09 -25.84
C ALA A 455 -67.96 -28.57 -27.25
N ASP A 456 -66.77 -28.85 -27.80
CA ASP A 456 -66.39 -28.42 -29.16
C ASP A 456 -67.01 -29.28 -30.28
N ILE A 457 -67.43 -30.51 -29.98
CA ILE A 457 -68.10 -31.39 -30.95
C ILE A 457 -69.58 -31.00 -31.18
N PHE A 458 -70.20 -30.24 -30.27
CA PHE A 458 -71.57 -29.73 -30.45
C PHE A 458 -71.66 -28.31 -31.05
N ALA A 459 -70.54 -27.59 -31.17
CA ALA A 459 -70.52 -26.21 -31.69
C ALA A 459 -70.23 -26.10 -33.20
N SER A 460 -70.04 -27.22 -33.91
CA SER A 460 -69.69 -27.24 -35.35
C SER A 460 -70.67 -28.03 -36.23
N GLY A 461 -71.90 -28.24 -35.77
CA GLY A 461 -72.96 -28.88 -36.55
C GLY A 461 -74.35 -28.30 -36.28
N LEU A 462 -74.63 -27.10 -36.80
CA LEU A 462 -75.96 -26.59 -37.17
C LEU A 462 -75.84 -25.35 -38.06
#